data_AF-G2LLS2-F1
#
_entry.id   AF-G2LLS2-F1
#
_cell.length_a   1.000
_cell.length_b   1.000
_cell.length_c   1.000
_cell.angle_alpha   90.00
_cell.angle_beta   90.00
_cell.angle_gamma   90.00
#
_symmetry.space_group_name_H-M   'P 1'
#
loop_
_entity.id
_entity.type
_entity.pdbx_description
1 polymer ?
#
loop_
_entity_poly.entity_id
_entity_poly.type
_entity_poly.pdbx_seq_one_letter_code
_entity_poly.pdbx_strand_id
1 'polypeptide(L)'
;MVESVGRARFPDEIEVEEIERKGRLKTKWAQLEAVVGAEKRLKLIARDIVEHFERRLEALEGKAMIVCMSRRICVELYNEIVLLRPEWHHEDDDKGQIKVVMTGSAADPTDWQPHIRDKRRREALANRFRDPRDPFRIVIVRDMWLTGFDCPSLHTMYVDKPMRGHGLMQAIARVNRVFRDKPGGLVVDYLGLAHELKAALATYTESGGTGRTALDQKEAVAVMLEKYEVCCDLFHGFDRSKWSTGTPQERLALLPAAQEHILAQENGKERLLQAARELSKAFALAVPHEEALRIRDDVAFLQAVAAALVKRAPGAPRTEEELDHAIRQIVSKAIAPEGVVDLFAAAGLKKPDISILSDEFLAEVRGMPQRNLAVELLRKLLEGEIKTRRRKNLVQARSFAEMLEQAIRRYQNRAIEAAQVIEELIGLARDMREANARGEKLGLSEEELAFYDALETNDSAVNVLGEPTLAQIARELVETVRRNVTIDWTLRETVRAQLRVQVKRILRKHGYPPDKQEKATQTVLEQAEVLSAEWAVA
;
A
#
# COMPACT_ATOMS: atom_id res chain seq x y z
N MET A 1 67.05 -46.52 6.04
CA MET A 1 67.66 -45.73 7.12
C MET A 1 68.11 -44.39 6.54
N VAL A 2 67.21 -43.41 6.51
CA VAL A 2 67.48 -41.96 6.54
C VAL A 2 66.21 -41.35 7.16
N GLU A 3 66.29 -41.03 8.45
CA GLU A 3 65.30 -40.21 9.17
C GLU A 3 65.59 -38.74 8.83
N SER A 4 64.64 -38.05 8.20
CA SER A 4 64.65 -36.59 8.18
C SER A 4 63.80 -36.10 9.35
N VAL A 5 64.47 -35.57 10.37
CA VAL A 5 63.84 -34.94 11.54
C VAL A 5 62.99 -33.76 11.07
N GLY A 6 61.67 -33.90 11.13
CA GLY A 6 60.76 -32.77 11.02
C GLY A 6 61.00 -31.86 12.21
N ARG A 7 61.47 -30.62 11.97
CA ARG A 7 61.47 -29.57 12.99
C ARG A 7 60.04 -29.39 13.47
N ALA A 8 59.76 -29.85 14.69
CA ALA A 8 58.59 -29.41 15.43
C ALA A 8 58.71 -27.89 15.58
N ARG A 9 57.80 -27.12 14.95
CA ARG A 9 57.72 -25.69 15.19
C ARG A 9 57.36 -25.50 16.66
N PHE A 10 58.20 -24.77 17.39
CA PHE A 10 57.99 -24.53 18.82
C PHE A 10 56.72 -23.68 19.02
N PRO A 11 55.99 -23.83 20.15
CA PRO A 11 54.83 -22.98 20.47
C PRO A 11 55.13 -21.49 20.33
N ASP A 12 56.35 -21.07 20.69
CA ASP A 12 56.84 -19.71 20.59
C ASP A 12 56.96 -19.20 19.13
N GLU A 13 57.27 -20.06 18.16
CA GLU A 13 57.32 -19.67 16.73
C GLU A 13 55.91 -19.42 16.17
N ILE A 14 54.91 -20.19 16.62
CA ILE A 14 53.50 -20.00 16.24
C ILE A 14 52.97 -18.72 16.87
N GLU A 15 53.33 -18.44 18.13
CA GLU A 15 52.94 -17.22 18.83
C GLU A 15 53.57 -15.98 18.21
N VAL A 16 54.85 -16.04 17.84
CA VAL A 16 55.55 -14.96 17.12
C VAL A 16 54.97 -14.74 15.72
N GLU A 17 54.68 -15.80 14.96
CA GLU A 17 54.04 -15.70 13.64
C GLU A 17 52.61 -15.14 13.74
N GLU A 18 51.87 -15.45 14.81
CA GLU A 18 50.54 -14.92 15.08
C GLU A 18 50.59 -13.44 15.54
N ILE A 19 51.57 -13.07 16.35
CA ILE A 19 51.83 -11.67 16.77
C ILE A 19 52.27 -10.83 15.56
N GLU A 20 53.17 -11.34 14.72
CA GLU A 20 53.59 -10.69 13.49
C GLU A 20 52.43 -10.54 12.50
N ARG A 21 51.60 -11.57 12.34
CA ARG A 21 50.39 -11.53 11.51
C ARG A 21 49.39 -10.49 12.03
N LYS A 22 49.13 -10.46 13.33
CA LYS A 22 48.29 -9.43 13.99
C LYS A 22 48.89 -8.03 13.83
N GLY A 23 50.21 -7.89 13.93
CA GLY A 23 50.95 -6.64 13.70
C GLY A 23 50.81 -6.14 12.28
N ARG A 24 51.09 -6.98 11.27
CA ARG A 24 50.94 -6.64 9.84
C ARG A 24 49.50 -6.27 9.48
N LEU A 25 48.51 -6.96 10.06
CA LEU A 25 47.10 -6.63 9.88
C LEU A 25 46.74 -5.27 10.48
N LYS A 26 47.25 -4.94 11.68
CA LYS A 26 47.07 -3.61 12.30
C LYS A 26 47.68 -2.50 11.45
N THR A 27 48.89 -2.70 10.91
CA THR A 27 49.55 -1.70 10.05
C THR A 27 48.78 -1.48 8.76
N LYS A 28 48.35 -2.55 8.08
CA LYS A 28 47.51 -2.44 6.87
C LYS A 28 46.17 -1.76 7.16
N TRP A 29 45.55 -2.06 8.30
CA TRP A 29 44.31 -1.44 8.72
C TRP A 29 44.47 0.06 9.01
N ALA A 30 45.57 0.46 9.66
CA ALA A 30 45.89 1.86 9.92
C ALA A 30 46.18 2.64 8.64
N GLN A 31 46.92 2.05 7.69
CA GLN A 31 47.16 2.66 6.38
C GLN A 31 45.86 2.86 5.60
N LEU A 32 44.99 1.84 5.59
CA LEU A 32 43.70 1.94 4.92
C LEU A 32 42.80 2.97 5.62
N GLU A 33 42.78 3.01 6.95
CA GLU A 33 42.00 3.99 7.72
C GLU A 33 42.45 5.43 7.42
N ALA A 34 43.74 5.67 7.27
CA ALA A 34 44.28 6.98 6.91
C ALA A 34 43.84 7.40 5.49
N VAL A 35 43.77 6.47 4.55
CA VAL A 35 43.29 6.74 3.17
C VAL A 35 41.78 6.98 3.14
N VAL A 36 41.01 6.13 3.82
CA VAL A 36 39.54 6.22 3.88
C VAL A 36 39.11 7.48 4.61
N GLY A 37 39.75 7.79 5.74
CA GLY A 37 39.49 8.98 6.55
C GLY A 37 40.29 10.21 6.15
N ALA A 38 40.74 10.31 4.90
CA ALA A 38 41.39 11.52 4.39
C ALA A 38 40.36 12.65 4.27
N GLU A 39 40.66 13.83 4.82
CA GLU A 39 39.73 14.97 4.89
C GLU A 39 39.07 15.31 3.55
N LYS A 40 39.87 15.40 2.48
CA LYS A 40 39.36 15.68 1.12
C LYS A 40 38.33 14.64 0.66
N ARG A 41 38.55 13.36 1.00
CA ARG A 41 37.63 12.26 0.66
C ARG A 41 36.35 12.34 1.50
N LEU A 42 36.47 12.61 2.80
CA LEU A 42 35.29 12.76 3.67
C LEU A 42 34.40 13.92 3.23
N LYS A 43 34.97 15.05 2.78
CA LYS A 43 34.20 16.15 2.19
C LYS A 43 33.41 15.75 0.95
N LEU A 44 34.04 14.99 0.06
CA LEU A 44 33.38 14.48 -1.14
C LEU A 44 32.24 13.50 -0.80
N ILE A 45 32.49 12.59 0.15
CA ILE A 45 31.50 11.61 0.60
C ILE A 45 30.35 12.28 1.35
N ALA A 46 30.62 13.24 2.23
CA ALA A 46 29.59 14.00 2.93
C ALA A 46 28.63 14.68 1.94
N ARG A 47 29.19 15.35 0.92
CA ARG A 47 28.40 16.00 -0.13
C ARG A 47 27.56 14.98 -0.90
N ASP A 48 28.17 13.89 -1.34
CA ASP A 48 27.47 12.83 -2.06
C ASP A 48 26.32 12.22 -1.23
N ILE A 49 26.57 11.88 0.04
CA ILE A 49 25.55 11.34 0.95
C ILE A 49 24.38 12.31 1.13
N VAL A 50 24.65 13.59 1.37
CA VAL A 50 23.61 14.61 1.58
C VAL A 50 22.76 14.74 0.31
N GLU A 51 23.39 14.98 -0.84
CA GLU A 51 22.69 15.16 -2.11
C GLU A 51 21.90 13.89 -2.50
N HIS A 52 22.52 12.72 -2.37
CA HIS A 52 21.89 11.44 -2.67
C HIS A 52 20.70 11.16 -1.75
N PHE A 53 20.84 11.40 -0.44
CA PHE A 53 19.77 11.15 0.52
C PHE A 53 18.57 12.08 0.30
N GLU A 54 18.82 13.36 0.06
CA GLU A 54 17.75 14.34 -0.21
C GLU A 54 16.96 13.98 -1.47
N ARG A 55 17.64 13.65 -2.57
CA ARG A 55 16.98 13.18 -3.81
C ARG A 55 16.15 11.93 -3.57
N ARG A 56 16.65 11.01 -2.73
CA ARG A 56 15.93 9.79 -2.40
C ARG A 56 14.68 10.06 -1.57
N LEU A 57 14.72 11.02 -0.64
CA LEU A 57 13.57 11.50 0.13
C LEU A 57 12.53 12.26 -0.70
N GLU A 58 12.79 12.57 -1.97
CA GLU A 58 11.76 13.04 -2.90
C GLU A 58 10.85 11.90 -3.39
N ALA A 59 11.40 10.68 -3.48
CA ALA A 59 10.70 9.53 -4.04
C ALA A 59 10.21 8.54 -2.98
N LEU A 60 10.95 8.39 -1.88
CA LEU A 60 10.68 7.37 -0.86
C LEU A 60 10.97 7.94 0.52
N GLU A 61 9.96 7.98 1.39
CA GLU A 61 10.21 8.27 2.80
C GLU A 61 10.97 7.10 3.46
N GLY A 62 11.95 7.45 4.29
CA GLY A 62 12.60 6.47 5.14
C GLY A 62 13.77 7.04 5.89
N LYS A 63 14.68 6.14 6.26
CA LYS A 63 15.87 6.44 7.05
C LYS A 63 17.12 5.90 6.37
N ALA A 64 18.27 6.45 6.74
CA ALA A 64 19.58 6.02 6.27
C ALA A 64 20.54 5.68 7.41
N MET A 65 21.42 4.72 7.13
CA MET A 65 22.52 4.33 8.02
C MET A 65 23.83 4.49 7.28
N ILE A 66 24.80 5.15 7.91
CA ILE A 66 26.15 5.34 7.39
C ILE A 66 27.10 4.48 8.22
N VAL A 67 27.80 3.55 7.56
CA VAL A 67 28.70 2.59 8.18
C VAL A 67 30.14 2.98 7.88
N CYS A 68 30.85 3.50 8.88
CA CYS A 68 32.23 3.97 8.73
C CYS A 68 33.25 2.96 9.27
N MET A 69 34.48 3.04 8.75
CA MET A 69 35.58 2.15 9.15
C MET A 69 36.06 2.33 10.59
N SER A 70 36.07 3.56 11.11
CA SER A 70 36.58 3.91 12.44
C SER A 70 35.68 4.91 13.17
N ARG A 71 35.82 5.01 14.50
CA ARG A 71 35.09 6.00 15.32
C ARG A 71 35.49 7.44 14.97
N ARG A 72 36.78 7.65 14.65
CA ARG A 72 37.31 8.92 14.16
C ARG A 72 36.56 9.36 12.91
N ILE A 73 36.48 8.49 11.90
CA ILE A 73 35.78 8.76 10.65
C ILE A 73 34.29 9.04 10.88
N CYS A 74 33.63 8.33 11.82
CA CYS A 74 32.24 8.64 12.15
C CYS A 74 32.04 10.10 12.60
N VAL A 75 32.93 10.60 13.48
CA VAL A 75 32.84 11.96 14.04
C VAL A 75 33.23 12.99 12.98
N GLU A 76 34.31 12.76 12.24
CA GLU A 76 34.73 13.67 11.18
C GLU A 76 33.69 13.77 10.07
N LEU A 77 33.13 12.64 9.61
CA LEU A 77 32.08 12.64 8.59
C LEU A 77 30.80 13.32 9.09
N TYR A 78 30.45 13.12 10.37
CA TYR A 78 29.34 13.83 10.99
C TYR A 78 29.56 15.35 10.93
N ASN A 79 30.76 15.83 11.28
CA ASN A 79 31.07 17.25 11.24
C ASN A 79 30.95 17.82 9.83
N GLU A 80 31.48 17.12 8.81
CA GLU A 80 31.35 17.54 7.41
C GLU A 80 29.88 17.58 6.94
N ILE A 81 29.04 16.62 7.35
CA ILE A 81 27.60 16.65 7.03
C ILE A 81 26.91 17.82 7.72
N VAL A 82 27.22 18.09 8.99
CA VAL A 82 26.64 19.21 9.75
C VAL A 82 27.07 20.57 9.19
N LEU A 83 28.27 20.69 8.62
CA LEU A 83 28.69 21.88 7.90
C LEU A 83 27.83 22.13 6.64
N LEU A 84 27.40 21.07 5.95
CA LEU A 84 26.54 21.17 4.77
C LEU A 84 25.06 21.38 5.14
N ARG A 85 24.60 20.84 6.27
CA ARG A 85 23.22 20.90 6.77
C ARG A 85 23.19 21.15 8.29
N PRO A 86 23.41 22.40 8.73
CA PRO A 86 23.45 22.75 10.15
C PRO A 86 22.16 22.41 10.90
N GLU A 87 21.02 22.48 10.22
CA GLU A 87 19.68 22.21 10.76
C GLU A 87 19.40 20.72 11.03
N TRP A 88 20.24 19.81 10.54
CA TRP A 88 20.14 18.39 10.88
C TRP A 88 20.71 18.10 12.26
N HIS A 89 21.60 18.96 12.76
CA HIS A 89 22.21 18.83 14.07
C HIS A 89 21.27 19.31 15.19
N HIS A 90 21.36 18.63 16.33
CA HIS A 90 20.93 19.16 17.62
C HIS A 90 21.81 18.54 18.71
N GLU A 91 22.10 19.25 19.79
CA GLU A 91 22.87 18.72 20.92
C GLU A 91 22.08 17.62 21.66
N ASP A 92 20.84 17.93 22.06
CA ASP A 92 19.94 16.99 22.76
C ASP A 92 19.65 15.70 21.96
N ASP A 93 19.64 14.57 22.67
CA ASP A 93 19.42 13.22 22.12
C ASP A 93 17.99 12.92 21.71
N ASP A 94 17.01 13.75 22.09
CA ASP A 94 15.61 13.65 21.72
C ASP A 94 15.24 14.51 20.50
N LYS A 95 16.21 15.28 19.99
CA LYS A 95 16.07 16.15 18.82
C LYS A 95 17.12 15.84 17.74
N GLY A 96 17.07 16.59 16.65
CA GLY A 96 17.99 16.47 15.52
C GLY A 96 17.63 15.33 14.56
N GLN A 97 18.14 15.44 13.34
CA GLN A 97 17.91 14.51 12.25
C GLN A 97 19.07 13.53 12.04
N ILE A 98 20.27 13.87 12.52
CA ILE A 98 21.47 13.05 12.42
C ILE A 98 22.14 12.82 13.77
N LYS A 99 22.58 11.58 14.04
CA LYS A 99 23.34 11.23 15.25
C LYS A 99 24.41 10.18 14.95
N VAL A 100 25.55 10.31 15.61
CA VAL A 100 26.55 9.24 15.70
C VAL A 100 26.21 8.32 16.88
N VAL A 101 26.17 7.02 16.65
CA VAL A 101 25.98 5.99 17.68
C VAL A 101 27.23 5.12 17.74
N MET A 102 27.99 5.29 18.83
CA MET A 102 29.21 4.53 19.09
C MET A 102 29.41 4.24 20.59
N THR A 103 30.30 3.29 20.85
CA THR A 103 30.87 3.07 22.18
C THR A 103 32.09 3.95 22.39
N GLY A 104 32.39 4.26 23.64
CA GLY A 104 33.57 5.04 24.00
C GLY A 104 33.84 5.03 25.49
N SER A 105 34.86 5.79 25.87
CA SER A 105 35.42 5.89 27.22
C SER A 105 35.84 7.33 27.52
N ALA A 106 36.12 7.62 28.78
CA ALA A 106 36.62 8.93 29.20
C ALA A 106 38.02 9.28 28.63
N ALA A 107 38.74 8.30 28.09
CA ALA A 107 40.05 8.49 27.45
C ALA A 107 39.94 8.87 25.97
N ASP A 108 38.74 8.84 25.38
CA ASP A 108 38.54 9.26 24.00
C ASP A 108 38.60 10.80 23.87
N PRO A 109 38.98 11.31 22.69
CA PRO A 109 39.07 12.75 22.42
C PRO A 109 37.82 13.55 22.84
N THR A 110 38.02 14.81 23.25
CA THR A 110 36.96 15.67 23.80
C THR A 110 35.81 15.89 22.81
N ASP A 111 36.13 16.04 21.53
CA ASP A 111 35.20 16.17 20.41
C ASP A 111 34.34 14.92 20.18
N TRP A 112 34.71 13.76 20.74
CA TRP A 112 33.93 12.52 20.63
C TRP A 112 32.91 12.37 21.75
N GLN A 113 33.14 13.04 22.89
CA GLN A 113 32.31 12.91 24.10
C GLN A 113 30.82 13.20 23.86
N PRO A 114 30.41 14.18 23.01
CA PRO A 114 28.99 14.40 22.69
C PRO A 114 28.29 13.20 22.03
N HIS A 115 29.05 12.27 21.45
CA HIS A 115 28.54 11.09 20.77
C HIS A 115 28.58 9.82 21.65
N ILE A 116 29.29 9.87 22.78
CA ILE A 116 29.45 8.75 23.71
C ILE A 116 28.30 8.81 24.74
N ARG A 117 27.57 7.69 24.85
CA ARG A 117 26.34 7.59 25.64
C ARG A 117 26.32 6.33 26.47
N ASP A 118 25.63 6.38 27.60
CA ASP A 118 25.34 5.18 28.40
C ASP A 118 24.34 4.25 27.68
N LYS A 119 24.07 3.08 28.28
CA LYS A 119 23.15 2.09 27.72
C LYS A 119 21.73 2.66 27.54
N ARG A 120 21.20 3.39 28.53
CA ARG A 120 19.84 3.93 28.54
C ARG A 120 19.63 4.95 27.43
N ARG A 121 20.57 5.89 27.26
CA ARG A 121 20.53 6.92 26.20
C ARG A 121 20.67 6.31 24.81
N ARG A 122 21.48 5.26 24.65
CA ARG A 122 21.57 4.52 23.37
C ARG A 122 20.29 3.76 23.02
N GLU A 123 19.62 3.19 24.01
CA GLU A 123 18.31 2.56 23.81
C GLU A 123 17.23 3.59 23.43
N ALA A 124 17.24 4.78 24.04
CA ALA A 124 16.35 5.86 23.65
C ALA A 124 16.56 6.30 22.20
N LEU A 125 17.82 6.46 21.74
CA LEU A 125 18.13 6.73 20.34
C LEU A 125 17.68 5.61 19.41
N ALA A 126 17.84 4.35 19.82
CA ALA A 126 17.36 3.20 19.05
C ALA A 126 15.83 3.26 18.88
N ASN A 127 15.08 3.61 19.93
CA ASN A 127 13.63 3.75 19.88
C ASN A 127 13.18 4.90 18.97
N ARG A 128 13.83 6.06 19.07
CA ARG A 128 13.61 7.18 18.14
C ARG A 128 13.87 6.78 16.70
N PHE A 129 14.99 6.11 16.44
CA PHE A 129 15.34 5.69 15.09
C PHE A 129 14.37 4.64 14.53
N ARG A 130 13.74 3.82 15.37
CA ARG A 130 12.68 2.89 14.92
C ARG A 130 11.39 3.58 14.49
N ASP A 131 11.01 4.69 15.12
CA ASP A 131 9.77 5.41 14.77
C ASP A 131 9.91 6.09 13.40
N PRO A 132 9.15 5.68 12.36
CA PRO A 132 9.20 6.30 11.03
C PRO A 132 8.80 7.77 10.98
N ARG A 133 8.10 8.27 12.01
CA ARG A 133 7.63 9.66 12.12
C ARG A 133 8.63 10.56 12.84
N ASP A 134 9.59 9.99 13.57
CA ASP A 134 10.60 10.77 14.27
C ASP A 134 11.52 11.53 13.27
N PRO A 135 11.88 12.79 13.54
CA PRO A 135 12.83 13.55 12.72
C PRO A 135 14.22 12.92 12.60
N PHE A 136 14.60 11.99 13.46
CA PHE A 136 15.89 11.27 13.41
C PHE A 136 15.92 10.29 12.23
N ARG A 137 16.54 10.75 11.13
CA ARG A 137 16.53 10.09 9.81
C ARG A 137 17.85 9.45 9.43
N ILE A 138 19.00 9.93 9.94
CA ILE A 138 20.33 9.45 9.56
C ILE A 138 21.12 9.03 10.79
N VAL A 139 21.58 7.79 10.84
CA VAL A 139 22.52 7.35 11.89
C VAL A 139 23.90 7.03 11.31
N ILE A 140 24.95 7.45 12.00
CA ILE A 140 26.34 7.06 11.69
C ILE A 140 26.82 6.05 12.72
N VAL A 141 27.31 4.90 12.26
CA VAL A 141 27.79 3.79 13.09
C VAL A 141 29.11 3.23 12.57
N ARG A 142 29.92 2.65 13.46
CA ARG A 142 31.05 1.80 13.07
C ARG A 142 30.66 0.32 13.07
N ASP A 143 30.28 -0.20 14.24
CA ASP A 143 29.87 -1.60 14.45
C ASP A 143 28.48 -1.71 15.06
N MET A 144 28.03 -0.66 15.76
CA MET A 144 26.73 -0.67 16.42
C MET A 144 25.62 -0.80 15.38
N TRP A 145 24.57 -1.53 15.76
CA TRP A 145 23.35 -1.71 14.96
C TRP A 145 23.53 -2.48 13.63
N LEU A 146 24.73 -2.98 13.33
CA LEU A 146 24.92 -3.94 12.23
C LEU A 146 24.34 -5.33 12.59
N THR A 147 24.30 -5.65 13.88
CA THR A 147 23.69 -6.87 14.44
C THR A 147 22.58 -6.55 15.42
N GLY A 148 21.50 -7.34 15.40
CA GLY A 148 20.41 -7.30 16.38
C GLY A 148 19.49 -6.06 16.33
N PHE A 149 19.86 -5.00 15.63
CA PHE A 149 19.00 -3.82 15.43
C PHE A 149 18.04 -4.04 14.25
N ASP A 150 16.83 -3.54 14.39
CA ASP A 150 15.78 -3.66 13.39
C ASP A 150 15.04 -2.33 13.25
N CYS A 151 15.02 -1.81 12.03
CA CYS A 151 14.36 -0.57 11.64
C CYS A 151 13.77 -0.78 10.24
N PRO A 152 12.50 -1.23 10.13
CA PRO A 152 11.90 -1.54 8.83
C PRO A 152 11.92 -0.37 7.83
N SER A 153 11.82 0.87 8.32
CA SER A 153 11.87 2.11 7.53
C SER A 153 13.27 2.51 7.03
N LEU A 154 14.32 1.77 7.38
CA LEU A 154 15.67 1.97 6.86
C LEU A 154 15.71 1.55 5.39
N HIS A 155 15.82 2.51 4.46
CA HIS A 155 15.80 2.23 3.01
C HIS A 155 17.17 2.34 2.33
N THR A 156 18.15 2.97 2.99
CA THR A 156 19.50 3.18 2.44
C THR A 156 20.57 2.89 3.47
N MET A 157 21.60 2.17 3.03
CA MET A 157 22.83 1.98 3.78
C MET A 157 24.00 2.52 2.96
N TYR A 158 24.69 3.53 3.48
CA TYR A 158 25.94 4.03 2.95
C TYR A 158 27.09 3.29 3.62
N VAL A 159 27.96 2.66 2.86
CA VAL A 159 29.03 1.82 3.38
C VAL A 159 30.37 2.40 2.98
N ASP A 160 31.10 2.85 3.98
CA ASP A 160 32.49 3.30 3.90
C ASP A 160 33.37 2.49 4.85
N LYS A 161 33.23 1.16 4.76
CA LYS A 161 33.93 0.19 5.61
C LYS A 161 34.18 -1.11 4.87
N PRO A 162 35.40 -1.67 4.90
CA PRO A 162 35.65 -3.02 4.40
C PRO A 162 34.84 -4.05 5.17
N MET A 163 34.01 -4.84 4.48
CA MET A 163 33.14 -5.86 5.06
C MET A 163 33.17 -7.14 4.23
N ARG A 164 33.11 -8.30 4.88
CA ARG A 164 33.19 -9.62 4.23
C ARG A 164 32.29 -10.65 4.87
N GLY A 165 31.88 -11.65 4.08
CA GLY A 165 31.15 -12.83 4.55
C GLY A 165 29.89 -12.49 5.35
N HIS A 166 29.71 -13.17 6.49
CA HIS A 166 28.52 -13.02 7.35
C HIS A 166 28.29 -11.59 7.84
N GLY A 167 29.35 -10.83 8.13
CA GLY A 167 29.21 -9.44 8.61
C GLY A 167 28.61 -8.51 7.54
N LEU A 168 28.99 -8.71 6.28
CA LEU A 168 28.42 -7.99 5.14
C LEU A 168 26.93 -8.36 4.95
N MET A 169 26.62 -9.66 4.97
CA MET A 169 25.23 -10.15 4.83
C MET A 169 24.32 -9.62 5.95
N GLN A 170 24.80 -9.64 7.18
CA GLN A 170 24.04 -9.14 8.32
C GLN A 170 23.75 -7.65 8.21
N ALA A 171 24.71 -6.85 7.73
CA ALA A 171 24.53 -5.42 7.50
C ALA A 171 23.50 -5.17 6.38
N ILE A 172 23.63 -5.83 5.23
CA ILE A 172 22.73 -5.62 4.08
C ILE A 172 21.31 -6.11 4.38
N ALA A 173 21.16 -7.20 5.13
CA ALA A 173 19.83 -7.67 5.56
C ALA A 173 19.06 -6.63 6.39
N ARG A 174 19.75 -5.66 7.03
CA ARG A 174 19.09 -4.56 7.77
C ARG A 174 18.32 -3.63 6.85
N VAL A 175 18.87 -3.35 5.67
CA VAL A 175 18.25 -2.42 4.71
C VAL A 175 17.15 -3.10 3.89
N ASN A 176 17.06 -4.43 3.87
CA ASN A 176 16.07 -5.15 3.05
C ASN A 176 14.85 -5.69 3.83
N ARG A 177 14.52 -5.10 4.98
CA ARG A 177 13.26 -5.41 5.69
C ARG A 177 12.04 -4.89 4.92
N VAL A 178 11.00 -5.72 4.85
CA VAL A 178 9.69 -5.36 4.29
C VAL A 178 9.06 -4.28 5.16
N PHE A 179 8.69 -3.16 4.55
CA PHE A 179 8.06 -2.04 5.23
C PHE A 179 7.22 -1.23 4.26
N ARG A 180 5.89 -1.26 4.44
CA ARG A 180 4.94 -0.57 3.55
C ARG A 180 5.28 -0.90 2.09
N ASP A 181 5.42 0.12 1.25
CA ASP A 181 5.67 0.02 -0.18
C ASP A 181 7.16 0.05 -0.55
N LYS A 182 8.06 -0.03 0.43
CA LYS A 182 9.51 -0.05 0.17
C LYS A 182 9.83 -1.23 -0.76
N PRO A 183 10.26 -0.99 -2.00
CA PRO A 183 10.47 -2.07 -2.98
C PRO A 183 11.72 -2.89 -2.69
N GLY A 184 12.66 -2.31 -1.93
CA GLY A 184 13.91 -2.93 -1.53
C GLY A 184 14.82 -1.95 -0.79
N GLY A 185 15.90 -2.48 -0.21
CA GLY A 185 16.97 -1.68 0.36
C GLY A 185 18.02 -1.29 -0.69
N LEU A 186 18.53 -0.06 -0.61
CA LEU A 186 19.67 0.38 -1.41
C LEU A 186 20.96 0.38 -0.57
N VAL A 187 22.02 -0.21 -1.10
CA VAL A 187 23.36 -0.15 -0.52
C VAL A 187 24.24 0.69 -1.45
N VAL A 188 24.75 1.80 -0.94
CA VAL A 188 25.71 2.66 -1.62
C VAL A 188 27.08 2.36 -1.04
N ASP A 189 28.03 2.00 -1.89
CA ASP A 189 29.34 1.51 -1.46
C ASP A 189 30.47 2.38 -2.01
N TYR A 190 31.27 2.93 -1.10
CA TYR A 190 32.37 3.85 -1.41
C TYR A 190 33.74 3.16 -1.50
N LEU A 191 33.81 1.83 -1.28
CA LEU A 191 35.06 1.07 -1.25
C LEU A 191 35.12 -0.10 -2.23
N GLY A 192 34.01 -0.44 -2.90
CA GLY A 192 33.99 -1.47 -3.96
C GLY A 192 33.82 -2.90 -3.43
N LEU A 193 32.87 -3.11 -2.52
CA LEU A 193 32.38 -4.36 -1.96
C LEU A 193 31.58 -5.23 -2.94
N ALA A 194 31.44 -4.86 -4.21
CA ALA A 194 30.63 -5.63 -5.18
C ALA A 194 31.08 -7.10 -5.29
N HIS A 195 32.39 -7.35 -5.29
CA HIS A 195 32.95 -8.71 -5.34
C HIS A 195 32.68 -9.47 -4.03
N GLU A 196 32.95 -8.85 -2.88
CA GLU A 196 32.65 -9.38 -1.55
C GLU A 196 31.17 -9.71 -1.37
N LEU A 197 30.28 -8.87 -1.90
CA LEU A 197 28.84 -9.06 -1.89
C LEU A 197 28.46 -10.27 -2.72
N LYS A 198 28.94 -10.36 -3.97
CA LYS A 198 28.70 -11.50 -4.85
C LYS A 198 29.16 -12.82 -4.21
N ALA A 199 30.35 -12.81 -3.60
CA ALA A 199 30.88 -13.96 -2.89
C ALA A 199 30.02 -14.34 -1.67
N ALA A 200 29.59 -13.37 -0.86
CA ALA A 200 28.76 -13.62 0.30
C ALA A 200 27.34 -14.10 -0.05
N LEU A 201 26.78 -13.60 -1.15
CA LEU A 201 25.48 -14.02 -1.69
C LEU A 201 25.54 -15.45 -2.22
N ALA A 202 26.61 -15.84 -2.92
CA ALA A 202 26.78 -17.20 -3.44
C ALA A 202 26.72 -18.25 -2.31
N THR A 203 27.44 -18.00 -1.21
CA THR A 203 27.42 -18.88 -0.02
C THR A 203 26.02 -18.98 0.61
N TYR A 204 25.23 -17.90 0.55
CA TYR A 204 23.87 -17.86 1.10
C TYR A 204 22.85 -18.56 0.18
N THR A 205 22.96 -18.40 -1.14
CA THR A 205 22.09 -19.08 -2.12
C THR A 205 22.34 -20.58 -2.17
N GLU A 206 23.59 -21.02 -2.02
CA GLU A 206 23.96 -22.44 -1.87
C GLU A 206 23.37 -23.07 -0.60
N SER A 207 23.02 -22.24 0.40
CA SER A 207 22.39 -22.66 1.66
C SER A 207 20.85 -22.66 1.61
N GLY A 208 20.24 -22.55 0.42
CA GLY A 208 18.79 -22.66 0.22
C GLY A 208 18.04 -21.35 -0.03
N GLY A 209 18.74 -20.24 -0.27
CA GLY A 209 18.12 -18.96 -0.68
C GLY A 209 17.82 -18.91 -2.18
N THR A 210 16.56 -18.70 -2.58
CA THR A 210 16.16 -18.51 -3.98
C THR A 210 16.12 -17.02 -4.34
N GLY A 211 16.84 -16.62 -5.40
CA GLY A 211 16.74 -15.28 -6.01
C GLY A 211 18.07 -14.57 -6.29
N ARG A 212 18.11 -13.74 -7.34
CA ARG A 212 19.17 -12.73 -7.56
C ARG A 212 19.02 -11.64 -6.48
N THR A 213 20.03 -11.51 -5.63
CA THR A 213 19.95 -10.77 -4.36
C THR A 213 20.55 -9.36 -4.40
N ALA A 214 21.22 -9.01 -5.50
CA ALA A 214 21.68 -7.65 -5.79
C ALA A 214 21.35 -7.32 -7.24
N LEU A 215 20.57 -6.26 -7.45
CA LEU A 215 20.29 -5.68 -8.77
C LEU A 215 21.18 -4.45 -8.92
N ASP A 216 21.83 -4.30 -10.07
CA ASP A 216 22.50 -3.06 -10.43
C ASP A 216 21.43 -1.97 -10.61
N GLN A 217 21.70 -0.75 -10.14
CA GLN A 217 20.83 0.40 -10.36
C GLN A 217 20.54 0.61 -11.85
N LYS A 218 21.48 0.28 -12.74
CA LYS A 218 21.27 0.32 -14.20
C LYS A 218 20.23 -0.68 -14.70
N GLU A 219 20.17 -1.88 -14.12
CA GLU A 219 19.12 -2.86 -14.43
C GLU A 219 17.75 -2.34 -13.96
N ALA A 220 17.69 -1.72 -12.78
CA ALA A 220 16.46 -1.09 -12.29
C ALA A 220 15.98 0.05 -13.19
N VAL A 221 16.90 0.87 -13.72
CA VAL A 221 16.60 1.93 -14.69
C VAL A 221 16.06 1.34 -16.01
N ALA A 222 16.65 0.26 -16.51
CA ALA A 222 16.17 -0.38 -17.74
C ALA A 222 14.73 -0.88 -17.60
N VAL A 223 14.43 -1.57 -16.48
CA VAL A 223 13.06 -2.01 -16.17
C VAL A 223 12.12 -0.81 -15.99
N MET A 224 12.57 0.25 -15.32
CA MET A 224 11.78 1.47 -15.14
C MET A 224 11.40 2.10 -16.49
N LEU A 225 12.35 2.22 -17.43
CA LEU A 225 12.10 2.78 -18.76
C LEU A 225 11.14 1.90 -19.57
N GLU A 226 11.30 0.57 -19.52
CA GLU A 226 10.36 -0.37 -20.15
C GLU A 226 8.92 -0.16 -19.62
N LYS A 227 8.74 -0.06 -18.30
CA LYS A 227 7.40 0.18 -17.72
C LYS A 227 6.88 1.59 -17.99
N TYR A 228 7.78 2.57 -18.12
CA TYR A 228 7.43 3.93 -18.48
C TYR A 228 6.94 4.01 -19.94
N GLU A 229 7.54 3.27 -20.86
CA GLU A 229 7.07 3.14 -22.24
C GLU A 229 5.65 2.56 -22.30
N VAL A 230 5.38 1.46 -21.57
CA VAL A 230 4.02 0.89 -21.49
C VAL A 230 2.99 1.91 -21.00
N CYS A 231 3.36 2.72 -20.00
CA CYS A 231 2.50 3.82 -19.54
C CYS A 231 2.34 4.90 -20.63
N CYS A 232 3.39 5.27 -21.36
CA CYS A 232 3.29 6.24 -22.45
C CYS A 232 2.39 5.73 -23.59
N ASP A 233 2.46 4.45 -23.92
CA ASP A 233 1.60 3.82 -24.93
C ASP A 233 0.12 3.89 -24.52
N LEU A 234 -0.18 3.68 -23.23
CA LEU A 234 -1.54 3.84 -22.69
C LEU A 234 -2.06 5.28 -22.81
N PHE A 235 -1.19 6.28 -22.88
CA PHE A 235 -1.53 7.69 -23.05
C PHE A 235 -1.20 8.22 -24.46
N HIS A 236 -1.00 7.32 -25.44
CA HIS A 236 -0.65 7.74 -26.80
C HIS A 236 -1.75 8.64 -27.39
N GLY A 237 -1.35 9.83 -27.84
CA GLY A 237 -2.26 10.84 -28.38
C GLY A 237 -2.99 11.69 -27.33
N PHE A 238 -2.71 11.50 -26.03
CA PHE A 238 -3.20 12.37 -24.96
C PHE A 238 -2.20 13.50 -24.67
N ASP A 239 -2.65 14.76 -24.73
CA ASP A 239 -1.81 15.90 -24.39
C ASP A 239 -1.67 16.07 -22.87
N ARG A 240 -0.47 15.79 -22.36
CA ARG A 240 -0.11 15.94 -20.94
C ARG A 240 0.69 17.21 -20.64
N SER A 241 0.90 18.11 -21.60
CA SER A 241 1.75 19.30 -21.46
C SER A 241 1.39 20.16 -20.25
N LYS A 242 0.08 20.34 -19.99
CA LYS A 242 -0.44 21.10 -18.85
C LYS A 242 -0.07 20.51 -17.48
N TRP A 243 0.33 19.24 -17.41
CA TRP A 243 0.83 18.68 -16.16
C TRP A 243 2.13 19.35 -15.72
N SER A 244 3.07 19.52 -16.65
CA SER A 244 4.38 20.11 -16.35
C SER A 244 4.31 21.64 -16.28
N THR A 245 3.57 22.28 -17.19
CA THR A 245 3.59 23.75 -17.35
C THR A 245 2.42 24.49 -16.71
N GLY A 246 1.34 23.79 -16.35
CA GLY A 246 0.10 24.39 -15.86
C GLY A 246 0.11 24.69 -14.37
N THR A 247 -0.82 25.55 -13.96
CA THR A 247 -1.15 25.83 -12.55
C THR A 247 -1.71 24.59 -11.84
N PRO A 248 -1.68 24.53 -10.50
CA PRO A 248 -2.27 23.41 -9.76
C PRO A 248 -3.73 23.10 -10.14
N GLN A 249 -4.53 24.12 -10.44
CA GLN A 249 -5.92 23.96 -10.89
C GLN A 249 -6.01 23.32 -12.28
N GLU A 250 -5.15 23.73 -13.22
CA GLU A 250 -5.10 23.13 -14.56
C GLU A 250 -4.60 21.68 -14.54
N ARG A 251 -3.67 21.35 -13.64
CA ARG A 251 -3.22 19.96 -13.41
C ARG A 251 -4.37 19.07 -12.94
N LEU A 252 -5.18 19.56 -12.01
CA LEU A 252 -6.36 18.84 -11.52
C LEU A 252 -7.43 18.69 -12.61
N ALA A 253 -7.66 19.74 -13.40
CA ALA A 253 -8.62 19.71 -14.50
C ALA A 253 -8.21 18.76 -15.64
N LEU A 254 -6.94 18.36 -15.73
CA LEU A 254 -6.45 17.38 -16.70
C LEU A 254 -6.86 15.95 -16.35
N LEU A 255 -7.04 15.64 -15.06
CA LEU A 255 -7.27 14.26 -14.58
C LEU A 255 -8.54 13.62 -15.17
N PRO A 256 -9.72 14.28 -15.23
CA PRO A 256 -10.91 13.67 -15.82
C PRO A 256 -10.73 13.30 -17.29
N ALA A 257 -10.07 14.15 -18.08
CA ALA A 257 -9.78 13.87 -19.49
C ALA A 257 -8.80 12.70 -19.64
N ALA A 258 -7.81 12.61 -18.75
CA ALA A 258 -6.87 11.49 -18.70
C ALA A 258 -7.57 10.18 -18.32
N GLN A 259 -8.48 10.22 -17.35
CA GLN A 259 -9.30 9.06 -16.96
C GLN A 259 -10.19 8.59 -18.11
N GLU A 260 -10.85 9.52 -18.81
CA GLU A 260 -11.67 9.23 -19.99
C GLU A 260 -10.86 8.54 -21.08
N HIS A 261 -9.66 9.06 -21.39
CA HIS A 261 -8.76 8.48 -22.38
C HIS A 261 -8.40 7.03 -22.06
N ILE A 262 -8.17 6.71 -20.78
CA ILE A 262 -7.83 5.37 -20.32
C ILE A 262 -9.06 4.46 -20.29
N LEU A 263 -10.20 4.95 -19.80
CA LEU A 263 -11.44 4.18 -19.70
C LEU A 263 -12.07 3.87 -21.07
N ALA A 264 -11.74 4.64 -22.11
CA ALA A 264 -12.13 4.36 -23.49
C ALA A 264 -11.42 3.13 -24.08
N GLN A 265 -10.30 2.70 -23.49
CA GLN A 265 -9.51 1.58 -23.98
C GLN A 265 -9.96 0.26 -23.36
N GLU A 266 -9.77 -0.84 -24.10
CA GLU A 266 -10.05 -2.17 -23.60
C GLU A 266 -9.15 -2.52 -22.40
N ASN A 267 -9.79 -2.86 -21.27
CA ASN A 267 -9.15 -3.11 -19.98
C ASN A 267 -8.16 -1.99 -19.57
N GLY A 268 -8.40 -0.76 -20.03
CA GLY A 268 -7.44 0.34 -19.87
C GLY A 268 -7.17 0.68 -18.40
N LYS A 269 -8.21 0.60 -17.56
CA LYS A 269 -8.09 0.79 -16.11
C LYS A 269 -7.14 -0.24 -15.50
N GLU A 270 -7.39 -1.52 -15.68
CA GLU A 270 -6.58 -2.61 -15.10
C GLU A 270 -5.14 -2.54 -15.61
N ARG A 271 -4.96 -2.28 -16.91
CA ARG A 271 -3.64 -2.12 -17.54
C ARG A 271 -2.87 -0.94 -16.96
N LEU A 272 -3.51 0.23 -16.78
CA LEU A 272 -2.86 1.38 -16.18
C LEU A 272 -2.51 1.13 -14.71
N LEU A 273 -3.41 0.55 -13.93
CA LEU A 273 -3.14 0.28 -12.52
C LEU A 273 -1.94 -0.67 -12.35
N GLN A 274 -1.86 -1.70 -13.18
CA GLN A 274 -0.72 -2.62 -13.18
C GLN A 274 0.58 -1.91 -13.61
N ALA A 275 0.56 -1.22 -14.76
CA ALA A 275 1.74 -0.55 -15.31
C ALA A 275 2.26 0.56 -14.38
N ALA A 276 1.37 1.39 -13.83
CA ALA A 276 1.73 2.44 -12.87
C ALA A 276 2.33 1.86 -11.58
N ARG A 277 1.82 0.72 -11.09
CA ARG A 277 2.36 0.04 -9.92
C ARG A 277 3.76 -0.52 -10.16
N GLU A 278 3.96 -1.18 -11.31
CA GLU A 278 5.28 -1.71 -11.70
C GLU A 278 6.30 -0.59 -11.90
N LEU A 279 5.91 0.47 -12.62
CA LEU A 279 6.74 1.66 -12.82
C LEU A 279 7.13 2.31 -11.50
N SER A 280 6.19 2.49 -10.57
CA SER A 280 6.45 3.09 -9.27
C SER A 280 7.50 2.32 -8.46
N LYS A 281 7.43 0.98 -8.50
CA LYS A 281 8.41 0.11 -7.84
C LYS A 281 9.79 0.23 -8.47
N ALA A 282 9.86 0.17 -9.81
CA ALA A 282 11.10 0.29 -10.54
C ALA A 282 11.76 1.67 -10.34
N PHE A 283 10.95 2.73 -10.36
CA PHE A 283 11.37 4.11 -10.10
C PHE A 283 12.00 4.27 -8.72
N ALA A 284 11.36 3.77 -7.66
CA ALA A 284 11.89 3.86 -6.30
C ALA A 284 13.20 3.07 -6.09
N LEU A 285 13.44 2.04 -6.89
CA LEU A 285 14.73 1.33 -6.94
C LEU A 285 15.79 2.09 -7.76
N ALA A 286 15.37 2.77 -8.83
CA ALA A 286 16.24 3.51 -9.73
C ALA A 286 16.70 4.86 -9.16
N VAL A 287 15.89 5.54 -8.34
CA VAL A 287 16.26 6.85 -7.75
C VAL A 287 17.50 6.72 -6.86
N PRO A 288 18.52 7.60 -7.01
CA PRO A 288 18.47 8.90 -7.69
C PRO A 288 19.18 8.96 -9.06
N HIS A 289 19.15 7.89 -9.86
CA HIS A 289 19.74 7.88 -11.20
C HIS A 289 19.16 8.99 -12.10
N GLU A 290 19.99 9.58 -12.98
CA GLU A 290 19.60 10.74 -13.80
C GLU A 290 18.36 10.46 -14.68
N GLU A 291 18.33 9.32 -15.37
CA GLU A 291 17.15 8.90 -16.16
C GLU A 291 15.87 8.77 -15.33
N ALA A 292 15.98 8.33 -14.06
CA ALA A 292 14.82 8.28 -13.17
C ALA A 292 14.34 9.70 -12.84
N LEU A 293 15.26 10.62 -12.51
CA LEU A 293 14.92 12.00 -12.22
C LEU A 293 14.26 12.72 -13.41
N ARG A 294 14.66 12.39 -14.66
CA ARG A 294 14.07 12.98 -15.88
C ARG A 294 12.59 12.66 -16.05
N ILE A 295 12.15 11.46 -15.67
CA ILE A 295 10.74 11.04 -15.82
C ILE A 295 9.90 11.28 -14.56
N ARG A 296 10.45 11.91 -13.51
CA ARG A 296 9.80 12.08 -12.21
C ARG A 296 8.41 12.71 -12.32
N ASP A 297 8.29 13.80 -13.07
CA ASP A 297 7.04 14.54 -13.18
C ASP A 297 5.97 13.73 -13.93
N ASP A 298 6.39 12.92 -14.91
CA ASP A 298 5.50 12.01 -15.63
C ASP A 298 5.04 10.85 -14.75
N VAL A 299 5.94 10.27 -13.94
CA VAL A 299 5.57 9.26 -12.95
C VAL A 299 4.52 9.81 -11.99
N ALA A 300 4.68 11.06 -11.54
CA ALA A 300 3.69 11.71 -10.69
C ALA A 300 2.32 11.89 -11.38
N PHE A 301 2.30 12.23 -12.67
CA PHE A 301 1.05 12.29 -13.47
C PHE A 301 0.37 10.92 -13.53
N LEU A 302 1.11 9.88 -13.93
CA LEU A 302 0.60 8.53 -14.09
C LEU A 302 0.01 8.00 -12.77
N GLN A 303 0.72 8.25 -11.67
CA GLN A 303 0.26 7.93 -10.33
C GLN A 303 -1.00 8.71 -9.94
N ALA A 304 -1.09 10.00 -10.26
CA ALA A 304 -2.29 10.80 -9.98
C ALA A 304 -3.52 10.28 -10.71
N VAL A 305 -3.40 9.91 -12.00
CA VAL A 305 -4.50 9.33 -12.78
C VAL A 305 -4.89 7.95 -12.24
N ALA A 306 -3.91 7.08 -11.95
CA ALA A 306 -4.15 5.77 -11.36
C ALA A 306 -4.86 5.89 -10.00
N ALA A 307 -4.38 6.78 -9.12
CA ALA A 307 -5.00 7.03 -7.81
C ALA A 307 -6.42 7.56 -7.93
N ALA A 308 -6.69 8.42 -8.92
CA ALA A 308 -8.03 8.87 -9.22
C ALA A 308 -8.91 7.67 -9.61
N LEU A 309 -8.49 6.82 -10.57
CA LEU A 309 -9.27 5.65 -11.01
C LEU A 309 -9.57 4.62 -9.91
N VAL A 310 -8.72 4.48 -8.89
CA VAL A 310 -8.96 3.54 -7.77
C VAL A 310 -10.02 4.03 -6.79
N LYS A 311 -10.16 5.35 -6.59
CA LYS A 311 -10.98 5.89 -5.50
C LYS A 311 -12.45 5.49 -5.57
N ARG A 312 -12.99 5.15 -4.39
CA ARG A 312 -14.37 4.69 -4.17
C ARG A 312 -15.35 5.87 -4.12
N ALA A 313 -16.63 5.55 -4.31
CA ALA A 313 -17.76 6.45 -4.09
C ALA A 313 -17.77 7.04 -2.65
N PRO A 314 -18.28 8.28 -2.46
CA PRO A 314 -18.52 8.84 -1.14
C PRO A 314 -19.44 7.93 -0.31
N GLY A 315 -19.14 7.79 0.98
CA GLY A 315 -19.92 6.96 1.92
C GLY A 315 -19.44 5.51 2.12
N ALA A 316 -18.49 5.01 1.33
CA ALA A 316 -17.90 3.68 1.58
C ALA A 316 -16.98 3.73 2.83
N PRO A 317 -17.13 2.82 3.82
CA PRO A 317 -16.27 2.80 4.99
C PRO A 317 -14.80 2.65 4.56
N ARG A 318 -13.95 3.53 5.10
CA ARG A 318 -12.50 3.46 4.94
C ARG A 318 -12.02 2.24 5.72
N THR A 319 -11.75 1.13 5.04
CA THR A 319 -10.82 0.15 5.60
C THR A 319 -9.43 0.77 5.48
N GLU A 320 -8.76 1.01 6.61
CA GLU A 320 -7.39 1.52 6.66
C GLU A 320 -6.36 0.60 5.95
N GLU A 321 -6.78 -0.55 5.43
CA GLU A 321 -5.90 -1.64 4.98
C GLU A 321 -5.81 -1.85 3.45
N GLU A 322 -6.47 -1.04 2.62
CA GLU A 322 -6.32 -1.12 1.14
C GLU A 322 -5.97 0.22 0.51
N LEU A 323 -5.03 0.93 1.14
CA LEU A 323 -4.38 2.09 0.56
C LEU A 323 -3.06 1.62 -0.04
N ASP A 324 -3.04 1.37 -1.36
CA ASP A 324 -1.81 1.30 -2.16
C ASP A 324 -1.11 2.68 -2.02
N HIS A 325 -0.35 2.82 -0.94
CA HIS A 325 0.35 4.03 -0.52
C HIS A 325 1.61 4.23 -1.38
N ALA A 326 2.04 3.18 -2.09
CA ALA A 326 3.05 3.17 -3.15
C ALA A 326 2.85 4.27 -4.20
N ILE A 327 1.59 4.53 -4.55
CA ILE A 327 1.21 5.51 -5.59
C ILE A 327 1.19 6.94 -5.02
N ARG A 328 1.03 7.12 -3.69
CA ARG A 328 0.78 8.43 -3.07
C ARG A 328 2.05 9.16 -2.60
N GLN A 329 3.12 8.44 -2.28
CA GLN A 329 4.28 9.03 -1.60
C GLN A 329 5.10 9.99 -2.49
N ILE A 330 5.22 9.72 -3.80
CA ILE A 330 5.92 10.61 -4.76
C ILE A 330 5.03 11.82 -5.13
N VAL A 331 3.70 11.62 -5.14
CA VAL A 331 2.72 12.68 -5.45
C VAL A 331 2.64 13.74 -4.34
N SER A 332 3.08 13.44 -3.11
CA SER A 332 2.87 14.31 -1.94
C SER A 332 3.64 15.64 -1.97
N LYS A 333 4.76 15.74 -2.69
CA LYS A 333 5.52 17.00 -2.81
C LYS A 333 5.17 17.83 -4.05
N ALA A 334 4.67 17.22 -5.12
CA ALA A 334 4.24 17.94 -6.31
C ALA A 334 2.82 18.53 -6.15
N ILE A 335 2.00 17.95 -5.27
CA ILE A 335 0.63 18.38 -4.96
C ILE A 335 0.34 18.17 -3.46
N ALA A 336 0.58 19.18 -2.63
CA ALA A 336 -0.04 19.31 -1.31
C ALA A 336 -0.21 20.82 -1.00
N PRO A 337 -1.31 21.30 -0.38
CA PRO A 337 -2.00 20.64 0.73
C PRO A 337 -3.53 20.80 0.67
N GLU A 338 -4.24 20.04 -0.13
CA GLU A 338 -5.66 19.74 0.14
C GLU A 338 -5.93 18.29 -0.20
N GLY A 339 -6.59 17.60 0.72
CA GLY A 339 -6.72 16.15 0.72
C GLY A 339 -7.08 15.59 -0.64
N VAL A 340 -6.39 14.50 -1.00
CA VAL A 340 -6.62 13.59 -2.12
C VAL A 340 -7.96 13.87 -2.82
N VAL A 341 -7.92 14.33 -4.08
CA VAL A 341 -9.07 14.81 -4.86
C VAL A 341 -10.11 13.70 -5.04
N ASP A 342 -11.33 13.91 -4.54
CA ASP A 342 -12.48 13.03 -4.73
C ASP A 342 -12.77 12.85 -6.24
N LEU A 343 -13.16 11.66 -6.72
CA LEU A 343 -13.42 11.42 -8.14
C LEU A 343 -14.50 12.38 -8.67
N PHE A 344 -15.48 12.68 -7.81
CA PHE A 344 -16.57 13.62 -8.06
C PHE A 344 -16.06 15.06 -8.13
N ALA A 345 -15.22 15.47 -7.17
CA ALA A 345 -14.61 16.79 -7.18
C ALA A 345 -13.66 16.98 -8.38
N ALA A 346 -12.93 15.93 -8.78
CA ALA A 346 -12.09 15.94 -9.98
C ALA A 346 -12.94 16.17 -11.23
N ALA A 347 -14.12 15.53 -11.32
CA ALA A 347 -15.07 15.70 -12.41
C ALA A 347 -15.88 17.02 -12.34
N GLY A 348 -15.61 17.89 -11.36
CA GLY A 348 -16.33 19.16 -11.18
C GLY A 348 -17.72 19.03 -10.54
N LEU A 349 -18.05 17.86 -10.00
CA LEU A 349 -19.31 17.59 -9.31
C LEU A 349 -19.21 18.06 -7.85
N LYS A 350 -20.21 18.79 -7.37
CA LYS A 350 -20.30 19.21 -5.95
C LYS A 350 -20.47 17.95 -5.09
N LYS A 351 -19.80 17.89 -3.92
CA LYS A 351 -19.99 16.79 -2.96
C LYS A 351 -21.47 16.67 -2.61
N PRO A 352 -22.16 15.59 -3.03
CA PRO A 352 -23.54 15.42 -2.66
C PRO A 352 -23.58 14.84 -1.25
N ASP A 353 -24.41 15.42 -0.39
CA ASP A 353 -24.85 14.76 0.83
C ASP A 353 -26.39 14.56 0.76
N ILE A 354 -26.80 13.39 1.26
CA ILE A 354 -28.17 12.90 1.55
C ILE A 354 -28.93 12.10 0.47
N SER A 355 -28.60 12.14 -0.83
CA SER A 355 -29.07 11.08 -1.75
C SER A 355 -28.12 10.88 -2.92
N ILE A 356 -27.26 9.87 -2.80
CA ILE A 356 -26.25 9.50 -3.82
C ILE A 356 -26.88 9.15 -5.18
N LEU A 357 -28.21 8.98 -5.23
CA LEU A 357 -29.01 8.69 -6.43
C LEU A 357 -30.10 9.75 -6.67
N SER A 358 -29.90 11.02 -6.29
CA SER A 358 -30.89 12.07 -6.57
C SER A 358 -31.08 12.29 -8.07
N ASP A 359 -32.26 12.74 -8.49
CA ASP A 359 -32.52 13.00 -9.92
C ASP A 359 -31.65 14.15 -10.44
N GLU A 360 -31.28 15.13 -9.59
CA GLU A 360 -30.35 16.19 -9.99
C GLU A 360 -28.96 15.61 -10.28
N PHE A 361 -28.44 14.76 -9.38
CA PHE A 361 -27.12 14.15 -9.54
C PHE A 361 -27.07 13.24 -10.78
N LEU A 362 -28.09 12.41 -10.99
CA LEU A 362 -28.17 11.55 -12.18
C LEU A 362 -28.23 12.38 -13.47
N ALA A 363 -28.90 13.54 -13.45
CA ALA A 363 -28.92 14.47 -14.59
C ALA A 363 -27.55 15.12 -14.84
N GLU A 364 -26.80 15.49 -13.80
CA GLU A 364 -25.44 16.01 -13.91
C GLU A 364 -24.51 14.97 -14.55
N VAL A 365 -24.53 13.72 -14.06
CA VAL A 365 -23.70 12.64 -14.60
C VAL A 365 -24.07 12.33 -16.05
N ARG A 366 -25.36 12.37 -16.40
CA ARG A 366 -25.84 12.25 -17.77
C ARG A 366 -25.34 13.36 -18.69
N GLY A 367 -25.07 14.55 -18.14
CA GLY A 367 -24.55 15.70 -18.89
C GLY A 367 -23.02 15.70 -19.09
N MET A 368 -22.29 14.81 -18.43
CA MET A 368 -20.82 14.81 -18.47
C MET A 368 -20.26 14.60 -19.88
N PRO A 369 -19.24 15.37 -20.30
CA PRO A 369 -18.56 15.15 -21.57
C PRO A 369 -17.72 13.86 -21.55
N GLN A 370 -17.15 13.49 -20.40
CA GLN A 370 -16.41 12.25 -20.20
C GLN A 370 -17.38 11.07 -19.96
N ARG A 371 -17.81 10.42 -21.04
CA ARG A 371 -18.86 9.38 -21.02
C ARG A 371 -18.40 8.11 -20.34
N ASN A 372 -17.17 7.66 -20.61
CA ASN A 372 -16.64 6.45 -20.01
C ASN A 372 -16.37 6.65 -18.51
N LEU A 373 -15.94 7.85 -18.12
CA LEU A 373 -15.87 8.26 -16.71
C LEU A 373 -17.24 8.28 -16.03
N ALA A 374 -18.29 8.76 -16.71
CA ALA A 374 -19.66 8.76 -16.19
C ALA A 374 -20.18 7.33 -15.94
N VAL A 375 -19.92 6.39 -16.84
CA VAL A 375 -20.23 4.96 -16.63
C VAL A 375 -19.51 4.43 -15.40
N GLU A 376 -18.21 4.68 -15.27
CA GLU A 376 -17.41 4.22 -14.12
C GLU A 376 -17.88 4.84 -12.79
N LEU A 377 -18.30 6.11 -12.81
CA LEU A 377 -18.89 6.81 -11.67
C LEU A 377 -20.19 6.13 -11.22
N LEU A 378 -21.17 5.96 -12.13
CA LEU A 378 -22.45 5.33 -11.83
C LEU A 378 -22.25 3.90 -11.33
N ARG A 379 -21.38 3.13 -11.99
CA ARG A 379 -21.04 1.77 -11.58
C ARG A 379 -20.55 1.73 -10.13
N LYS A 380 -19.57 2.56 -9.76
CA LYS A 380 -19.05 2.61 -8.38
C LYS A 380 -20.09 3.03 -7.36
N LEU A 381 -20.96 3.98 -7.70
CA LEU A 381 -22.04 4.42 -6.83
C LEU A 381 -23.02 3.27 -6.58
N LEU A 382 -23.47 2.62 -7.65
CA LEU A 382 -24.39 1.49 -7.59
C LEU A 382 -23.79 0.29 -6.86
N GLU A 383 -22.52 -0.06 -7.10
CA GLU A 383 -21.81 -1.10 -6.35
C GLU A 383 -21.77 -0.77 -4.84
N GLY A 384 -21.53 0.51 -4.50
CA GLY A 384 -21.54 1.00 -3.13
C GLY A 384 -22.92 0.85 -2.47
N GLU A 385 -23.96 1.28 -3.16
CA GLU A 385 -25.35 1.19 -2.70
C GLU A 385 -25.82 -0.26 -2.57
N ILE A 386 -25.50 -1.12 -3.55
CA ILE A 386 -25.77 -2.57 -3.50
C ILE A 386 -25.06 -3.19 -2.30
N LYS A 387 -23.81 -2.80 -2.01
CA LYS A 387 -23.06 -3.31 -0.85
C LYS A 387 -23.70 -2.89 0.47
N THR A 388 -24.16 -1.64 0.58
CA THR A 388 -24.90 -1.16 1.75
C THR A 388 -26.21 -1.94 1.90
N ARG A 389 -26.97 -2.07 0.82
CA ARG A 389 -28.24 -2.79 0.77
C ARG A 389 -28.10 -4.27 1.08
N ARG A 390 -27.01 -4.92 0.65
CA ARG A 390 -26.73 -6.34 0.95
C ARG A 390 -26.69 -6.64 2.44
N ARG A 391 -26.40 -5.65 3.30
CA ARG A 391 -26.44 -5.80 4.76
C ARG A 391 -27.87 -5.86 5.32
N LYS A 392 -28.85 -5.35 4.57
CA LYS A 392 -30.25 -5.28 4.99
C LYS A 392 -31.14 -6.25 4.22
N ASN A 393 -30.98 -6.33 2.89
CA ASN A 393 -31.79 -7.14 1.99
C ASN A 393 -30.90 -7.85 0.95
N LEU A 394 -30.68 -9.14 1.18
CA LEU A 394 -29.81 -9.99 0.38
C LEU A 394 -30.37 -10.22 -1.03
N VAL A 395 -31.67 -10.44 -1.12
CA VAL A 395 -32.35 -10.87 -2.36
C VAL A 395 -32.35 -9.73 -3.37
N GLN A 396 -32.77 -8.55 -2.92
CA GLN A 396 -32.81 -7.37 -3.73
C GLN A 396 -31.39 -6.92 -4.14
N ALA A 397 -30.43 -7.02 -3.22
CA ALA A 397 -29.03 -6.74 -3.54
C ALA A 397 -28.46 -7.72 -4.60
N ARG A 398 -28.82 -9.00 -4.56
CA ARG A 398 -28.42 -9.99 -5.59
C ARG A 398 -29.02 -9.63 -6.95
N SER A 399 -30.33 -9.34 -7.01
CA SER A 399 -31.00 -8.95 -8.25
C SER A 399 -30.35 -7.71 -8.89
N PHE A 400 -30.16 -6.64 -8.12
CA PHE A 400 -29.51 -5.43 -8.62
C PHE A 400 -28.03 -5.64 -8.99
N ALA A 401 -27.30 -6.51 -8.28
CA ALA A 401 -25.95 -6.88 -8.65
C ALA A 401 -25.90 -7.59 -10.01
N GLU A 402 -26.82 -8.52 -10.27
CA GLU A 402 -26.93 -9.22 -11.55
C GLU A 402 -27.29 -8.25 -12.69
N MET A 403 -28.25 -7.34 -12.48
CA MET A 403 -28.63 -6.31 -13.46
C MET A 403 -27.46 -5.39 -13.78
N LEU A 404 -26.73 -4.92 -12.75
CA LEU A 404 -25.54 -4.09 -12.91
C LEU A 404 -24.47 -4.83 -13.72
N GLU A 405 -24.18 -6.09 -13.36
CA GLU A 405 -23.18 -6.90 -14.04
C GLU A 405 -23.55 -7.12 -15.51
N GLN A 406 -24.83 -7.37 -15.82
CA GLN A 406 -25.29 -7.52 -17.20
C GLN A 406 -25.16 -6.24 -18.02
N ALA A 407 -25.48 -5.07 -17.45
CA ALA A 407 -25.29 -3.78 -18.10
C ALA A 407 -23.81 -3.52 -18.40
N ILE A 408 -22.93 -3.78 -17.43
CA ILE A 408 -21.47 -3.59 -17.59
C ILE A 408 -20.87 -4.60 -18.57
N ARG A 409 -21.31 -5.86 -18.58
CA ARG A 409 -20.84 -6.85 -19.56
C ARG A 409 -21.18 -6.46 -20.99
N ARG A 410 -22.40 -5.92 -21.22
CA ARG A 410 -22.81 -5.43 -22.54
C ARG A 410 -21.96 -4.24 -22.99
N TYR A 411 -21.62 -3.34 -22.07
CA TYR A 411 -20.70 -2.25 -22.32
C TYR A 411 -19.28 -2.73 -22.67
N GLN A 412 -18.70 -3.61 -21.84
CA GLN A 412 -17.34 -4.14 -22.03
C GLN A 412 -17.19 -4.90 -23.35
N ASN A 413 -18.21 -5.65 -23.75
CA ASN A 413 -18.24 -6.35 -25.03
C ASN A 413 -18.54 -5.43 -26.22
N ARG A 414 -18.60 -4.10 -26.01
CA ARG A 414 -18.96 -3.08 -27.01
C ARG A 414 -20.29 -3.35 -27.72
N ALA A 415 -21.21 -4.05 -27.04
CA ALA A 415 -22.54 -4.35 -27.57
C ALA A 415 -23.46 -3.13 -27.52
N ILE A 416 -23.14 -2.16 -26.67
CA ILE A 416 -23.88 -0.90 -26.47
C ILE A 416 -22.89 0.26 -26.29
N GLU A 417 -23.31 1.46 -26.71
CA GLU A 417 -22.51 2.68 -26.55
C GLU A 417 -22.54 3.19 -25.10
N ALA A 418 -21.52 3.96 -24.69
CA ALA A 418 -21.44 4.52 -23.34
C ALA A 418 -22.70 5.31 -22.95
N ALA A 419 -23.31 6.04 -23.90
CA ALA A 419 -24.57 6.77 -23.65
C ALA A 419 -25.73 5.83 -23.30
N GLN A 420 -25.85 4.67 -23.96
CA GLN A 420 -26.92 3.71 -23.68
C GLN A 420 -26.72 3.04 -22.31
N VAL A 421 -25.48 2.73 -21.96
CA VAL A 421 -25.14 2.17 -20.64
C VAL A 421 -25.48 3.15 -19.53
N ILE A 422 -25.17 4.44 -19.73
CA ILE A 422 -25.53 5.49 -18.76
C ILE A 422 -27.04 5.47 -18.50
N GLU A 423 -27.87 5.35 -19.53
CA GLU A 423 -29.33 5.26 -19.36
C GLU A 423 -29.75 4.03 -18.57
N GLU A 424 -29.16 2.86 -18.86
CA GLU A 424 -29.46 1.63 -18.13
C GLU A 424 -29.05 1.72 -16.65
N LEU A 425 -27.89 2.31 -16.36
CA LEU A 425 -27.43 2.52 -14.99
C LEU A 425 -28.27 3.57 -14.24
N ILE A 426 -28.73 4.62 -14.93
CA ILE A 426 -29.69 5.59 -14.37
C ILE A 426 -31.05 4.92 -14.11
N GLY A 427 -31.51 4.04 -15.00
CA GLY A 427 -32.71 3.24 -14.81
C GLY A 427 -32.57 2.35 -13.57
N LEU A 428 -31.47 1.63 -13.44
CA LEU A 428 -31.16 0.81 -12.27
C LEU A 428 -31.15 1.64 -10.97
N ALA A 429 -30.54 2.84 -11.00
CA ALA A 429 -30.57 3.76 -9.87
C ALA A 429 -32.00 4.17 -9.47
N ARG A 430 -32.90 4.37 -10.44
CA ARG A 430 -34.31 4.67 -10.20
C ARG A 430 -35.05 3.47 -9.61
N ASP A 431 -34.87 2.29 -10.18
CA ASP A 431 -35.46 1.05 -9.69
C ASP A 431 -35.07 0.78 -8.22
N MET A 432 -33.80 1.03 -7.87
CA MET A 432 -33.31 0.90 -6.49
C MET A 432 -34.00 1.88 -5.52
N ARG A 433 -34.30 3.11 -5.95
CA ARG A 433 -35.04 4.08 -5.14
C ARG A 433 -36.51 3.70 -4.99
N GLU A 434 -37.15 3.31 -6.09
CA GLU A 434 -38.56 2.89 -6.08
C GLU A 434 -38.78 1.66 -5.21
N ALA A 435 -37.82 0.73 -5.22
CA ALA A 435 -37.87 -0.45 -4.37
C ALA A 435 -37.82 -0.11 -2.87
N ASN A 436 -37.14 0.97 -2.47
CA ASN A 436 -37.18 1.47 -1.09
C ASN A 436 -38.55 2.09 -0.76
N ALA A 437 -39.08 2.93 -1.67
CA ALA A 437 -40.39 3.57 -1.50
C ALA A 437 -41.54 2.54 -1.44
N ARG A 438 -41.36 1.33 -1.99
CA ARG A 438 -42.33 0.23 -1.92
C ARG A 438 -42.58 -0.23 -0.49
N GLY A 439 -41.54 -0.29 0.34
CA GLY A 439 -41.67 -0.66 1.76
C GLY A 439 -42.61 0.27 2.51
N GLU A 440 -42.46 1.57 2.27
CA GLU A 440 -43.33 2.61 2.86
C GLU A 440 -44.79 2.45 2.40
N LYS A 441 -45.02 2.20 1.11
CA LYS A 441 -46.37 1.99 0.56
C LYS A 441 -47.07 0.76 1.13
N LEU A 442 -46.32 -0.32 1.38
CA LEU A 442 -46.84 -1.56 1.97
C LEU A 442 -46.94 -1.50 3.50
N GLY A 443 -46.47 -0.42 4.13
CA GLY A 443 -46.42 -0.29 5.59
C GLY A 443 -45.57 -1.37 6.24
N LEU A 444 -44.47 -1.77 5.58
CA LEU A 444 -43.51 -2.76 6.08
C LEU A 444 -42.26 -2.05 6.59
N SER A 445 -41.69 -2.55 7.68
CA SER A 445 -40.35 -2.12 8.11
C SER A 445 -39.27 -2.60 7.12
N GLU A 446 -38.06 -2.03 7.17
CA GLU A 446 -36.95 -2.47 6.30
C GLU A 446 -36.65 -3.97 6.44
N GLU A 447 -36.74 -4.50 7.67
CA GLU A 447 -36.56 -5.92 7.97
C GLU A 447 -37.68 -6.76 7.33
N GLU A 448 -38.93 -6.33 7.51
CA GLU A 448 -40.11 -6.99 6.94
C GLU A 448 -40.07 -6.99 5.41
N LEU A 449 -39.65 -5.89 4.78
CA LEU A 449 -39.49 -5.81 3.34
C LEU A 449 -38.43 -6.81 2.83
N ALA A 450 -37.33 -7.00 3.57
CA ALA A 450 -36.32 -7.98 3.20
C ALA A 450 -36.83 -9.43 3.24
N PHE A 451 -37.66 -9.77 4.22
CA PHE A 451 -38.32 -11.08 4.24
C PHE A 451 -39.43 -11.20 3.20
N TYR A 452 -40.14 -10.11 2.90
CA TYR A 452 -41.12 -10.07 1.81
C TYR A 452 -40.45 -10.38 0.47
N ASP A 453 -39.36 -9.69 0.14
CA ASP A 453 -38.61 -9.90 -1.10
C ASP A 453 -38.05 -11.33 -1.18
N ALA A 454 -37.62 -11.91 -0.05
CA ALA A 454 -37.19 -13.31 0.02
C ALA A 454 -38.29 -14.32 -0.34
N LEU A 455 -39.55 -14.01 0.00
CA LEU A 455 -40.71 -14.83 -0.36
C LEU A 455 -41.16 -14.61 -1.81
N GLU A 456 -40.93 -13.41 -2.34
CA GLU A 456 -41.29 -12.98 -3.70
C GLU A 456 -40.42 -13.64 -4.80
N THR A 457 -39.21 -14.11 -4.49
CA THR A 457 -38.28 -14.80 -5.45
C THR A 457 -38.85 -15.98 -6.24
N ASN A 458 -40.08 -16.39 -5.95
CA ASN A 458 -40.85 -17.39 -6.65
C ASN A 458 -42.10 -16.72 -7.24
N ASP A 459 -42.00 -16.13 -8.43
CA ASP A 459 -43.05 -15.29 -9.09
C ASP A 459 -44.49 -15.85 -9.08
N SER A 460 -44.66 -17.16 -8.93
CA SER A 460 -46.01 -17.76 -8.81
C SER A 460 -46.62 -17.62 -7.42
N ALA A 461 -45.84 -17.35 -6.36
CA ALA A 461 -46.33 -17.22 -5.00
C ALA A 461 -47.10 -15.92 -4.80
N VAL A 462 -46.65 -14.82 -5.42
CA VAL A 462 -47.35 -13.53 -5.44
C VAL A 462 -48.69 -13.67 -6.16
N ASN A 463 -48.71 -14.34 -7.32
CA ASN A 463 -49.91 -14.56 -8.10
C ASN A 463 -50.95 -15.47 -7.41
N VAL A 464 -50.51 -16.35 -6.51
CA VAL A 464 -51.39 -17.33 -5.83
C VAL A 464 -51.87 -16.82 -4.46
N LEU A 465 -51.05 -16.08 -3.72
CA LEU A 465 -51.35 -15.64 -2.34
C LEU A 465 -51.76 -14.18 -2.25
N GLY A 466 -51.37 -13.35 -3.22
CA GLY A 466 -51.56 -11.90 -3.20
C GLY A 466 -50.59 -11.18 -2.25
N GLU A 467 -50.43 -9.87 -2.49
CA GLU A 467 -49.55 -9.00 -1.68
C GLU A 467 -49.89 -8.95 -0.18
N PRO A 468 -51.17 -8.90 0.26
CA PRO A 468 -51.49 -8.77 1.69
C PRO A 468 -51.07 -9.98 2.52
N THR A 469 -51.21 -11.18 1.96
CA THR A 469 -50.85 -12.43 2.65
C THR A 469 -49.35 -12.59 2.75
N LEU A 470 -48.59 -12.23 1.69
CA LEU A 470 -47.13 -12.22 1.73
C LEU A 470 -46.57 -11.22 2.75
N ALA A 471 -47.15 -10.02 2.83
CA ALA A 471 -46.82 -9.03 3.85
C ALA A 471 -47.05 -9.56 5.28
N GLN A 472 -48.15 -10.30 5.50
CA GLN A 472 -48.43 -10.91 6.79
C GLN A 472 -47.45 -12.04 7.13
N ILE A 473 -47.08 -12.88 6.16
CA ILE A 473 -46.04 -13.90 6.34
C ILE A 473 -44.71 -13.24 6.71
N ALA A 474 -44.31 -12.18 6.01
CA ALA A 474 -43.06 -11.47 6.27
C ALA A 474 -42.99 -10.93 7.71
N ARG A 475 -44.07 -10.31 8.20
CA ARG A 475 -44.18 -9.87 9.61
C ARG A 475 -44.04 -11.02 10.61
N GLU A 476 -44.74 -12.13 10.37
CA GLU A 476 -44.68 -13.31 11.25
C GLU A 476 -43.27 -13.95 11.23
N LEU A 477 -42.58 -13.92 10.08
CA LEU A 477 -41.20 -14.40 9.95
C LEU A 477 -40.21 -13.52 10.71
N VAL A 478 -40.28 -12.20 10.60
CA VAL A 478 -39.41 -11.27 11.35
C VAL A 478 -39.55 -11.49 12.84
N GLU A 479 -40.78 -11.53 13.36
CA GLU A 479 -41.02 -11.80 14.79
C GLU A 479 -40.44 -13.13 15.24
N THR A 480 -40.62 -14.17 14.42
CA THR A 480 -40.13 -15.52 14.72
C THR A 480 -38.61 -15.55 14.73
N VAL A 481 -37.96 -14.96 13.74
CA VAL A 481 -36.50 -14.88 13.67
C VAL A 481 -35.96 -14.09 14.87
N ARG A 482 -36.52 -12.92 15.19
CA ARG A 482 -36.08 -12.10 16.33
C ARG A 482 -36.20 -12.80 17.69
N ARG A 483 -37.21 -13.64 17.89
CA ARG A 483 -37.39 -14.42 19.13
C ARG A 483 -36.41 -15.59 19.28
N ASN A 484 -35.90 -16.14 18.17
CA ASN A 484 -35.08 -17.36 18.18
C ASN A 484 -33.59 -17.09 17.90
N VAL A 485 -33.25 -15.94 17.31
CA VAL A 485 -31.86 -15.55 17.03
C VAL A 485 -31.18 -15.15 18.34
N THR A 486 -30.12 -15.88 18.70
CA THR A 486 -29.18 -15.55 19.78
C THR A 486 -27.81 -15.24 19.18
N ILE A 487 -26.93 -14.58 19.95
CA ILE A 487 -25.52 -14.37 19.54
C ILE A 487 -24.92 -15.75 19.21
N ASP A 488 -24.37 -15.89 18.00
CA ASP A 488 -23.77 -17.12 17.42
C ASP A 488 -24.72 -18.26 17.00
N TRP A 489 -26.02 -18.00 16.77
CA TRP A 489 -26.94 -19.06 16.30
C TRP A 489 -26.53 -19.69 14.95
N THR A 490 -25.80 -18.95 14.11
CA THR A 490 -25.29 -19.42 12.81
C THR A 490 -24.28 -20.56 12.93
N LEU A 491 -23.59 -20.68 14.08
CA LEU A 491 -22.67 -21.78 14.39
C LEU A 491 -23.35 -22.99 15.05
N ARG A 492 -24.64 -22.87 15.43
CA ARG A 492 -25.39 -23.91 16.14
C ARG A 492 -26.38 -24.59 15.19
N GLU A 493 -26.01 -25.76 14.67
CA GLU A 493 -26.86 -26.54 13.75
C GLU A 493 -28.25 -26.83 14.31
N THR A 494 -28.37 -27.03 15.62
CA THR A 494 -29.64 -27.29 16.31
C THR A 494 -30.61 -26.10 16.23
N VAL A 495 -30.12 -24.88 16.41
CA VAL A 495 -30.93 -23.65 16.36
C VAL A 495 -31.35 -23.37 14.91
N ARG A 496 -30.44 -23.58 13.95
CA ARG A 496 -30.73 -23.44 12.51
C ARG A 496 -31.81 -24.44 12.05
N ALA A 497 -31.73 -25.69 12.51
CA ALA A 497 -32.73 -26.71 12.22
C ALA A 497 -34.11 -26.37 12.82
N GLN A 498 -34.15 -25.87 14.06
CA GLN A 498 -35.40 -25.42 14.69
C GLN A 498 -36.02 -24.23 13.95
N LEU A 499 -35.22 -23.22 13.58
CA LEU A 499 -35.69 -22.07 12.82
C LEU A 499 -36.24 -22.50 11.45
N ARG A 500 -35.56 -23.43 10.77
CA ARG A 500 -36.03 -24.01 9.49
C ARG A 500 -37.41 -24.67 9.63
N VAL A 501 -37.66 -25.41 10.71
CA VAL A 501 -38.97 -26.04 10.97
C VAL A 501 -40.05 -24.98 11.23
N GLN A 502 -39.74 -23.93 11.99
CA GLN A 502 -40.68 -22.85 12.27
C GLN A 502 -41.04 -22.07 10.99
N VAL A 503 -40.05 -21.72 10.16
CA VAL A 503 -40.27 -21.08 8.86
C VAL A 503 -41.18 -21.94 7.98
N LYS A 504 -40.91 -23.25 7.84
CA LYS A 504 -41.77 -24.18 7.09
C LYS A 504 -43.20 -24.24 7.62
N ARG A 505 -43.39 -24.16 8.94
CA ARG A 505 -44.71 -24.15 9.57
C ARG A 505 -45.48 -22.87 9.23
N ILE A 506 -44.83 -21.70 9.27
CA ILE A 506 -45.43 -20.41 8.93
C ILE A 506 -45.85 -20.39 7.46
N LEU A 507 -44.97 -20.86 6.55
CA LEU A 507 -45.28 -20.97 5.12
C LEU A 507 -46.50 -21.87 4.87
N ARG A 508 -46.61 -23.03 5.55
CA ARG A 508 -47.78 -23.91 5.43
C ARG A 508 -49.07 -23.29 5.97
N LYS A 509 -48.99 -22.62 7.12
CA LYS A 509 -50.14 -21.98 7.78
C LYS A 509 -50.83 -20.98 6.86
N HIS A 510 -50.05 -20.24 6.08
CA HIS A 510 -50.55 -19.22 5.15
C HIS A 510 -50.74 -19.72 3.71
N GLY A 511 -50.68 -21.04 3.48
CA GLY A 511 -50.98 -21.63 2.17
C GLY A 511 -49.89 -21.51 1.11
N TYR A 512 -48.62 -21.25 1.50
CA TYR A 512 -47.53 -21.11 0.53
C TYR A 512 -47.33 -22.38 -0.30
N PRO A 513 -47.17 -22.29 -1.64
CA PRO A 513 -47.09 -23.45 -2.54
C PRO A 513 -46.04 -24.49 -2.09
N PRO A 514 -46.42 -25.77 -1.86
CA PRO A 514 -45.54 -26.80 -1.32
C PRO A 514 -44.29 -27.08 -2.16
N ASP A 515 -44.41 -26.97 -3.48
CA ASP A 515 -43.34 -27.13 -4.47
C ASP A 515 -42.25 -26.07 -4.34
N LYS A 516 -42.55 -24.90 -3.77
CA LYS A 516 -41.62 -23.77 -3.63
C LYS A 516 -41.19 -23.48 -2.20
N GLN A 517 -41.78 -24.17 -1.22
CA GLN A 517 -41.48 -23.99 0.21
C GLN A 517 -40.01 -24.20 0.53
N GLU A 518 -39.33 -25.16 -0.09
CA GLU A 518 -37.94 -25.46 0.23
C GLU A 518 -36.99 -24.32 -0.14
N LYS A 519 -37.11 -23.79 -1.37
CA LYS A 519 -36.30 -22.66 -1.84
C LYS A 519 -36.61 -21.37 -1.09
N ALA A 520 -37.88 -21.10 -0.81
CA ALA A 520 -38.30 -19.96 0.00
C ALA A 520 -37.73 -20.05 1.42
N THR A 521 -37.80 -21.23 2.05
CA THR A 521 -37.23 -21.47 3.39
C THR A 521 -35.72 -21.21 3.40
N GLN A 522 -34.99 -21.67 2.39
CA GLN A 522 -33.55 -21.43 2.32
C GLN A 522 -33.22 -19.94 2.19
N THR A 523 -33.93 -19.24 1.30
CA THR A 523 -33.73 -17.79 1.07
C THR A 523 -34.05 -16.97 2.33
N VAL A 524 -35.11 -17.33 3.05
CA VAL A 524 -35.49 -16.73 4.34
C VAL A 524 -34.41 -16.97 5.41
N LEU A 525 -33.80 -18.16 5.45
CA LEU A 525 -32.71 -18.44 6.40
C LEU A 525 -31.45 -17.64 6.07
N GLU A 526 -31.07 -17.53 4.79
CA GLU A 526 -29.93 -16.70 4.36
C GLU A 526 -30.17 -15.21 4.71
N GLN A 527 -31.41 -14.73 4.56
CA GLN A 527 -31.80 -13.38 4.94
C GLN A 527 -31.76 -13.16 6.47
N ALA A 528 -32.19 -14.16 7.24
CA ALA A 528 -32.10 -14.13 8.71
C ALA A 528 -30.65 -14.09 9.21
N GLU A 529 -29.74 -14.81 8.55
CA GLU A 529 -28.30 -14.79 8.87
C GLU A 529 -27.72 -13.37 8.73
N VAL A 530 -28.06 -12.68 7.64
CA VAL A 530 -27.61 -11.29 7.39
C VAL A 530 -28.13 -10.32 8.46
N LEU A 531 -29.42 -10.32 8.75
CA LEU A 531 -30.01 -9.40 9.73
C LEU A 531 -29.55 -9.70 11.17
N SER A 532 -29.32 -10.98 11.49
CA SER A 532 -28.81 -11.35 12.81
C SER A 532 -27.42 -10.78 13.11
N ALA A 533 -26.58 -10.60 12.08
CA ALA A 533 -25.27 -9.97 12.24
C ALA A 533 -25.40 -8.46 12.53
N GLU A 534 -26.43 -7.79 12.02
CA GLU A 534 -26.73 -6.38 12.33
C GLU A 534 -27.28 -6.23 13.76
N TRP A 535 -28.22 -7.10 14.16
CA TRP A 535 -28.77 -7.12 15.52
C TRP A 535 -27.75 -7.46 16.61
N ALA A 536 -26.65 -8.14 16.27
CA ALA A 536 -25.58 -8.43 17.22
C ALA A 536 -24.65 -7.24 17.49
N VAL A 537 -24.69 -6.21 16.63
CA VAL A 537 -23.85 -5.00 16.71
C VAL A 537 -24.63 -3.79 17.28
N ALA A 538 -25.97 -3.82 17.20
CA ALA A 538 -26.89 -2.85 17.80
C ALA A 538 -27.16 -3.16 19.28
#